data_AF-N8UW38-F1
#
_entry.id   AF-N8UW38-F1
#
_cell.length_a   1.000
_cell.length_b   1.000
_cell.length_c   1.000
_cell.angle_alpha   90.00
_cell.angle_beta   90.00
_cell.angle_gamma   90.00
#
_symmetry.space_group_name_H-M   'P 1'
#
loop_
_entity.id
_entity.type
_entity.pdbx_description
1 polymer ?
#
loop_
_entity_poly.entity_id
_entity_poly.type
_entity_poly.pdbx_seq_one_letter_code
_entity_poly.pdbx_strand_id
1 'polypeptide(L)'
;MIDAIQERYPDHEVAVYPDASGENRKSSNASETDLALLRKAGFKVHVNSRNPAVKDRINSMNGMLCNTLSERRLFVNVTKCPHFAKCLERQIYDDYGQPDKKSGFDHMNDAGTYPIAYLFPIDKKSAGMRRIRGMS
;
A
#
# COMPACT_ATOMS: atom_id res chain seq x y z
N MET A 1 -16.31 -0.37 -7.31
CA MET A 1 -15.24 0.19 -6.44
C MET A 1 -15.01 1.66 -6.76
N ILE A 2 -14.67 2.00 -8.01
CA ILE A 2 -14.45 3.39 -8.46
C ILE A 2 -15.62 4.30 -8.06
N ASP A 3 -16.84 3.92 -8.46
CA ASP A 3 -18.05 4.72 -8.18
C ASP A 3 -18.25 4.96 -6.67
N ALA A 4 -18.08 3.91 -5.85
CA ALA A 4 -18.21 4.00 -4.40
C ALA A 4 -17.17 4.93 -3.75
N ILE A 5 -15.97 5.04 -4.33
CA ILE A 5 -14.94 5.97 -3.85
C ILE A 5 -15.32 7.40 -4.23
N GLN A 6 -15.75 7.64 -5.48
CA GLN A 6 -16.13 8.96 -5.97
C GLN A 6 -17.38 9.50 -5.26
N GLU A 7 -18.39 8.65 -5.03
CA GLU A 7 -19.60 9.01 -4.29
C GLU A 7 -19.28 9.41 -2.84
N ARG A 8 -18.36 8.67 -2.20
CA ARG A 8 -18.00 8.91 -0.81
C ARG A 8 -17.08 10.12 -0.62
N TYR A 9 -16.27 10.45 -1.62
CA TYR A 9 -15.26 11.50 -1.56
C TYR A 9 -15.28 12.39 -2.82
N PRO A 10 -16.40 13.08 -3.11
CA PRO A 10 -16.58 13.79 -4.38
C PRO A 10 -15.63 14.98 -4.54
N ASP A 11 -15.29 15.66 -3.45
CA ASP A 11 -14.44 16.86 -3.44
C ASP A 11 -12.99 16.58 -3.02
N HIS A 12 -12.56 15.32 -3.05
CA HIS A 12 -11.22 14.93 -2.60
C HIS A 12 -10.38 14.42 -3.76
N GLU A 13 -9.11 14.81 -3.75
CA GLU A 13 -8.12 14.15 -4.56
C GLU A 13 -7.78 12.79 -3.94
N VAL A 14 -8.03 11.71 -4.68
CA VAL A 14 -7.78 10.35 -4.20
C VAL A 14 -6.54 9.76 -4.88
N ALA A 15 -5.54 9.44 -4.06
CA ALA A 15 -4.38 8.65 -4.43
C ALA A 15 -4.59 7.17 -4.10
N VAL A 16 -4.26 6.30 -5.05
CA VAL A 16 -4.40 4.85 -4.94
C VAL A 16 -3.02 4.21 -5.07
N TYR A 17 -2.69 3.33 -4.11
CA TYR A 17 -1.42 2.60 -4.05
C TYR A 17 -1.71 1.10 -4.23
N PRO A 18 -1.92 0.65 -5.48
CA PRO A 18 -2.22 -0.74 -5.75
C PRO A 18 -0.97 -1.60 -5.61
N ASP A 19 -1.19 -2.91 -5.43
CA ASP A 19 -0.11 -3.87 -5.54
C ASP A 19 0.33 -3.99 -7.01
N ALA A 20 1.62 -4.29 -7.23
CA ALA A 20 2.23 -4.33 -8.55
C ALA A 20 1.65 -5.43 -9.47
N SER A 21 0.92 -6.43 -8.94
CA SER A 21 0.27 -7.45 -9.76
C SER A 21 -1.01 -6.95 -10.44
N GLY A 22 -1.53 -5.78 -10.04
CA GLY A 22 -2.68 -5.13 -10.66
C GLY A 22 -2.48 -4.77 -12.15
N GLU A 23 -1.24 -4.72 -12.64
CA GLU A 23 -0.95 -4.55 -14.08
C GLU A 23 -1.49 -5.70 -14.94
N ASN A 24 -1.55 -6.92 -14.38
CA ASN A 24 -1.96 -8.12 -15.12
C ASN A 24 -3.38 -8.59 -14.80
N ARG A 25 -4.05 -7.97 -13.82
CA ARG A 25 -5.42 -8.35 -13.45
C ARG A 25 -6.40 -7.75 -14.46
N LYS A 26 -6.89 -8.60 -15.37
CA LYS A 26 -7.99 -8.29 -16.29
C LYS A 26 -9.30 -8.58 -15.58
N SER A 27 -10.17 -7.58 -15.41
CA SER A 27 -11.56 -7.83 -15.07
C SER A 27 -12.26 -8.45 -16.30
N SER A 28 -12.92 -9.58 -16.09
CA SER A 28 -13.62 -10.39 -17.10
C SER A 28 -14.28 -9.55 -18.22
N ASN A 29 -13.87 -9.82 -19.46
CA ASN A 29 -14.38 -9.31 -20.76
C ASN A 29 -13.94 -7.92 -21.26
N ALA A 30 -13.05 -7.20 -20.57
CA ALA A 30 -12.49 -5.94 -21.09
C ALA A 30 -10.97 -6.04 -21.30
N SER A 31 -10.48 -5.50 -22.42
CA SER A 31 -9.05 -5.36 -22.70
C SER A 31 -8.35 -4.32 -21.80
N GLU A 32 -9.08 -3.64 -20.91
CA GLU A 32 -8.58 -2.64 -19.96
C GLU A 32 -8.22 -3.31 -18.61
N THR A 33 -7.06 -2.95 -18.05
CA THR A 33 -6.59 -3.42 -16.74
C THR A 33 -7.22 -2.58 -15.61
N ASP A 34 -7.27 -3.14 -14.39
CA ASP A 34 -7.78 -2.40 -13.22
C ASP A 34 -7.06 -1.05 -13.02
N LEU A 35 -5.75 -0.99 -13.31
CA LEU A 35 -4.96 0.25 -13.25
C LEU A 35 -5.39 1.28 -14.30
N ALA A 36 -5.69 0.82 -15.52
CA ALA A 36 -6.17 1.70 -16.58
C ALA A 36 -7.53 2.33 -16.20
N LEU A 37 -8.43 1.52 -15.63
CA LEU A 37 -9.74 1.99 -15.15
C LEU A 37 -9.59 3.03 -14.02
N LEU A 38 -8.71 2.78 -13.04
CA LEU A 38 -8.44 3.73 -11.96
C LEU A 38 -7.89 5.06 -12.47
N ARG A 39 -6.97 5.03 -13.44
CA ARG A 39 -6.42 6.25 -14.07
C ARG A 39 -7.49 6.99 -14.87
N LYS A 40 -8.31 6.29 -15.64
CA LYS A 40 -9.42 6.85 -16.43
C LYS A 40 -10.47 7.51 -15.55
N ALA A 41 -10.67 7.00 -14.33
CA ALA A 41 -11.56 7.59 -13.33
C ALA A 41 -10.98 8.84 -12.63
N GLY A 42 -9.76 9.26 -12.97
CA GLY A 42 -9.13 10.48 -12.43
C GLY A 42 -8.34 10.27 -11.13
N PHE A 43 -8.14 9.03 -10.67
CA PHE A 43 -7.34 8.77 -9.47
C PHE A 43 -5.85 8.89 -9.73
N LYS A 44 -5.10 9.37 -8.74
CA LYS A 44 -3.62 9.34 -8.77
C LYS A 44 -3.14 7.94 -8.43
N VAL A 45 -2.77 7.17 -9.45
CA VAL A 45 -2.33 5.78 -9.27
C VAL A 45 -0.81 5.70 -9.15
N HIS A 46 -0.34 5.35 -7.94
CA HIS A 46 1.06 5.21 -7.55
C HIS A 46 1.43 3.74 -7.41
N VAL A 47 1.93 3.15 -8.50
CA VAL A 47 2.35 1.74 -8.54
C VAL A 47 3.86 1.65 -8.70
N ASN A 48 4.49 0.75 -7.95
CA ASN A 48 5.90 0.41 -8.12
C ASN A 48 6.05 -0.70 -9.17
N SER A 49 7.18 -0.74 -9.88
CA SER A 49 7.47 -1.83 -10.82
C SER A 49 7.55 -3.22 -10.17
N ARG A 50 7.76 -3.27 -8.85
CA ARG A 50 7.74 -4.49 -8.05
C ARG A 50 7.17 -4.18 -6.67
N ASN A 51 6.45 -5.15 -6.10
CA ASN A 51 6.02 -5.10 -4.71
C ASN A 51 7.23 -5.07 -3.75
N PRO A 52 7.18 -4.26 -2.67
CA PRO A 52 8.20 -4.30 -1.63
C PRO A 52 8.26 -5.68 -0.96
N ALA A 53 9.40 -6.04 -0.39
CA ALA A 53 9.50 -7.25 0.41
C ALA A 53 8.54 -7.19 1.60
N VAL A 54 7.92 -8.32 1.95
CA VAL A 54 6.88 -8.39 3.00
C VAL A 54 7.41 -7.83 4.33
N LYS A 55 8.64 -8.19 4.71
CA LYS A 55 9.28 -7.71 5.94
C LYS A 55 9.49 -6.19 5.93
N ASP A 56 10.00 -5.63 4.83
CA ASP A 56 10.26 -4.19 4.72
C ASP A 56 8.96 -3.39 4.75
N ARG A 57 7.91 -3.90 4.09
CA ARG A 57 6.58 -3.30 4.07
C ARG A 57 5.98 -3.25 5.49
N ILE A 58 6.07 -4.35 6.23
CA ILE A 58 5.60 -4.44 7.62
C ILE A 58 6.43 -3.56 8.54
N ASN A 59 7.76 -3.56 8.40
CA ASN A 59 8.62 -2.69 9.19
C ASN A 59 8.35 -1.21 8.94
N SER A 60 8.08 -0.82 7.69
CA SER A 60 7.65 0.54 7.33
C SER A 60 6.37 0.92 8.06
N MET A 61 5.37 0.03 8.08
CA MET A 61 4.13 0.21 8.82
C MET A 61 4.36 0.33 10.33
N ASN A 62 5.09 -0.61 10.93
CA ASN A 62 5.36 -0.64 12.35
C ASN A 62 6.11 0.61 12.81
N GLY A 63 7.10 1.07 12.04
CA GLY A 63 7.83 2.31 12.31
C GLY A 63 6.98 3.59 12.20
N MET A 64 5.80 3.53 11.59
CA MET A 64 4.82 4.62 11.59
C MET A 64 3.81 4.47 12.73
N LEU A 65 3.40 3.25 13.07
CA LEU A 65 2.50 2.97 14.19
C LEU A 65 3.13 3.27 15.55
N CYS A 66 4.37 2.80 15.76
CA CYS A 66 5.19 3.06 16.93
C CYS A 66 6.63 2.64 16.64
N ASN A 67 7.55 3.59 16.54
CA ASN A 67 8.97 3.26 16.38
C ASN A 67 9.65 2.93 17.73
N THR A 68 10.94 2.61 17.67
CA THR A 68 11.78 2.29 18.84
C THR A 68 11.96 3.46 19.80
N LEU A 69 11.63 4.68 19.37
CA LEU A 69 11.65 5.90 20.17
C LEU A 69 10.26 6.22 20.77
N SER A 70 9.31 5.28 20.66
CA SER A 70 7.90 5.45 21.08
C SER A 70 7.13 6.54 20.33
N GLU A 71 7.60 6.96 19.16
CA GLU A 71 6.92 7.95 18.33
C GLU A 71 5.82 7.29 17.49
N ARG A 72 4.64 7.93 17.46
CA ARG A 72 3.47 7.49 16.70
C ARG A 72 3.15 8.52 15.62
N ARG A 73 3.22 8.09 14.36
CA ARG A 73 3.03 8.95 13.18
C ARG A 73 1.88 8.48 12.28
N LEU A 74 1.30 7.32 12.58
CA LEU A 74 0.12 6.78 11.93
C LEU A 74 -0.88 6.32 12.99
N PHE A 75 -2.13 6.72 12.81
CA PHE A 75 -3.25 6.38 13.69
C PHE A 75 -4.35 5.71 12.88
N VAL A 76 -4.99 4.69 13.47
CA VAL A 76 -6.09 3.96 12.85
C VAL A 76 -7.39 4.33 13.55
N ASN A 77 -8.37 4.82 12.79
CA ASN A 77 -9.70 5.11 13.34
C ASN A 77 -10.51 3.83 13.45
N VAL A 78 -10.62 3.27 14.66
CA VAL A 78 -11.32 1.99 14.92
C VAL A 78 -12.81 2.02 14.60
N THR A 79 -13.45 3.20 14.68
CA THR A 79 -14.88 3.37 14.37
C THR A 79 -15.15 3.38 12.87
N LYS A 80 -14.30 4.07 12.10
CA LYS A 80 -14.44 4.17 10.64
C LYS A 80 -13.80 3.02 9.89
N CYS A 81 -12.79 2.37 10.49
CA CYS A 81 -12.01 1.29 9.88
C CYS A 81 -11.99 0.02 10.77
N PRO A 82 -13.15 -0.50 11.23
CA PRO A 82 -13.19 -1.60 12.21
C PRO A 82 -12.57 -2.90 11.67
N HIS A 83 -12.72 -3.18 10.37
CA HIS A 83 -12.11 -4.36 9.76
C HIS A 83 -10.59 -4.27 9.71
N PHE A 84 -10.04 -3.10 9.35
CA PHE A 84 -8.60 -2.90 9.31
C PHE A 84 -7.99 -2.98 10.72
N ALA A 85 -8.63 -2.35 11.71
CA ALA A 85 -8.22 -2.47 13.11
C ALA A 85 -8.20 -3.93 13.57
N LYS A 86 -9.26 -4.69 13.30
CA LYS A 86 -9.33 -6.12 13.63
C LYS A 86 -8.23 -6.94 12.96
N CYS A 87 -7.90 -6.65 11.70
CA CYS A 87 -6.81 -7.34 11.00
C CYS A 87 -5.44 -7.02 11.63
N LEU A 88 -5.19 -5.76 12.01
CA LEU A 88 -3.96 -5.37 12.70
C LEU A 88 -3.83 -6.05 14.07
N GLU A 89 -4.93 -6.21 14.80
CA GLU A 89 -4.95 -6.83 16.13
C GLU A 89 -4.79 -8.35 16.10
N ARG A 90 -5.22 -9.02 15.03
CA ARG A 90 -5.37 -10.49 14.99
C ARG A 90 -4.39 -11.22 14.08
N GLN A 91 -3.69 -10.53 13.20
CA GLN A 91 -2.73 -11.21 12.32
C GLN A 91 -1.53 -11.71 13.13
N ILE A 92 -1.40 -13.03 13.20
CA ILE A 92 -0.25 -13.71 13.80
C ILE A 92 0.81 -14.02 12.74
N TYR A 93 1.98 -14.44 13.20
CA TYR A 93 3.03 -15.01 12.33
C TYR A 93 2.98 -16.53 12.38
N ASP A 94 3.39 -17.16 11.28
CA ASP A 94 3.62 -18.61 11.21
C ASP A 94 5.00 -19.00 11.76
N ASP A 95 5.24 -20.31 11.82
CA ASP A 95 6.50 -20.89 12.32
C ASP A 95 7.73 -20.52 11.47
N TYR A 96 7.52 -19.97 10.26
CA TYR A 96 8.57 -19.52 9.34
C TYR A 96 8.79 -18.00 9.40
N GLY A 97 8.12 -17.30 10.32
CA GLY A 97 8.23 -15.86 10.49
C GLY A 97 7.59 -15.06 9.34
N GLN A 98 6.61 -15.64 8.66
CA GLN A 98 5.75 -14.95 7.70
C GLN A 98 4.40 -14.60 8.34
N PRO A 99 3.75 -13.51 7.93
CA PRO A 99 2.39 -13.24 8.38
C PRO A 99 1.46 -14.37 7.95
N ASP A 100 0.65 -14.88 8.88
CA ASP A 100 -0.31 -15.92 8.58
C ASP A 100 -1.33 -15.43 7.55
N LYS A 101 -1.59 -16.30 6.56
CA LYS A 101 -2.59 -16.10 5.51
C LYS A 101 -3.79 -17.03 5.63
N LYS A 102 -3.73 -18.03 6.53
CA LYS A 102 -4.79 -19.04 6.66
C LYS A 102 -5.98 -18.49 7.45
N SER A 103 -5.73 -17.63 8.42
CA SER A 103 -6.76 -17.06 9.29
C SER A 103 -7.53 -15.89 8.67
N GLY A 104 -7.13 -15.44 7.47
CA GLY A 104 -7.83 -14.40 6.70
C GLY A 104 -7.71 -12.97 7.24
N PHE A 105 -6.74 -12.71 8.12
CA PHE A 105 -6.46 -11.36 8.64
C PHE A 105 -5.39 -10.60 7.83
N ASP A 106 -4.88 -11.18 6.74
CA ASP A 106 -3.79 -10.64 5.93
C ASP A 106 -4.25 -9.61 4.90
N HIS A 107 -5.41 -9.80 4.26
CA HIS A 107 -5.77 -9.01 3.08
C HIS A 107 -5.83 -7.50 3.34
N MET A 108 -6.44 -7.09 4.46
CA MET A 108 -6.52 -5.67 4.82
C MET A 108 -5.16 -5.12 5.28
N ASN A 109 -4.33 -5.94 5.91
CA ASN A 109 -2.98 -5.56 6.31
C ASN A 109 -2.07 -5.40 5.08
N ASP A 110 -2.16 -6.31 4.12
CA ASP A 110 -1.46 -6.20 2.83
C ASP A 110 -1.87 -4.90 2.13
N ALA A 111 -3.17 -4.65 1.96
CA ALA A 111 -3.68 -3.44 1.31
C ALA A 111 -3.28 -2.15 2.05
N GLY A 112 -3.46 -2.10 3.38
CA GLY A 112 -3.19 -0.92 4.19
C GLY A 112 -1.71 -0.56 4.32
N THR A 113 -0.81 -1.51 4.07
CA THR A 113 0.64 -1.29 4.22
C THR A 113 1.33 -0.84 2.93
N TYR A 114 0.72 -1.03 1.74
CA TYR A 114 1.29 -0.54 0.47
C TYR A 114 1.49 0.99 0.43
N PRO A 115 0.50 1.84 0.81
CA PRO A 115 0.71 3.28 0.85
C PRO A 115 1.86 3.68 1.78
N ILE A 116 1.98 3.01 2.93
CA ILE A 116 3.00 3.33 3.93
C ILE A 116 4.38 2.93 3.43
N ALA A 117 4.53 1.76 2.83
CA ALA A 117 5.81 1.34 2.24
C ALA A 117 6.22 2.19 1.02
N TYR A 118 5.25 2.76 0.29
CA TYR A 118 5.54 3.68 -0.81
C TYR A 118 6.01 5.04 -0.30
N LEU A 119 5.30 5.62 0.67
CA LEU A 119 5.55 6.99 1.16
C LEU A 119 6.65 7.06 2.23
N PHE A 120 6.79 6.00 3.04
CA PHE A 120 7.68 5.94 4.20
C PHE A 120 8.50 4.64 4.21
N PRO A 121 9.25 4.32 3.14
CA PRO A 121 10.06 3.11 3.09
C PRO A 121 11.17 3.14 4.16
N ILE A 122 11.46 1.97 4.74
CA ILE A 122 12.61 1.79 5.66
C ILE A 122 13.92 2.14 4.95
N ASP A 123 14.16 1.56 3.77
CA ASP A 123 15.26 1.95 2.91
C ASP A 123 14.81 3.10 2.01
N LYS A 124 15.10 4.32 2.44
CA LYS A 124 15.04 5.46 1.53
C LYS A 124 16.06 5.22 0.43
N LYS A 125 15.60 4.94 -0.79
CA LYS A 125 16.48 5.04 -1.96
C LYS A 125 17.00 6.48 -1.99
N SER A 126 18.24 6.68 -1.53
CA SER A 126 18.96 7.91 -1.77
C SER A 126 18.87 8.16 -3.27
N ALA A 127 18.33 9.30 -3.68
CA ALA A 127 18.34 9.68 -5.09
C ALA A 127 19.80 9.61 -5.54
N GLY A 128 20.14 8.56 -6.29
CA GLY A 128 21.50 8.36 -6.76
C GLY A 128 21.85 9.58 -7.60
N MET A 129 22.86 10.33 -7.19
CA MET A 129 23.38 11.44 -7.97
C MET A 129 23.85 10.87 -9.31
N ARG A 130 23.00 10.96 -10.33
CA ARG A 130 23.28 10.47 -11.67
C ARG A 130 24.33 11.42 -12.23
N ARG A 131 25.60 11.03 -12.17
CA ARG A 131 26.69 11.80 -12.75
C ARG A 131 26.40 11.97 -14.24
N ILE A 132 26.01 13.18 -14.64
CA ILE A 132 25.76 13.52 -16.04
C ILE A 132 27.14 13.50 -16.72
N ARG A 133 27.44 12.41 -17.42
CA ARG A 133 28.68 12.27 -18.17
C ARG A 133 28.44 12.92 -19.54
N GLY A 134 28.89 14.16 -19.71
CA GLY A 134 28.73 14.88 -20.97
C GLY A 134 28.75 16.40 -20.82
N MET A 135 29.84 16.95 -20.28
CA MET A 135 30.25 18.33 -20.53
C MET A 135 31.75 18.30 -20.77
N SER A 136 32.11 18.20 -22.04
CA SER A 136 33.43 18.46 -22.61
C SER A 136 33.23 18.82 -24.07
#